data_AF-A0A2G7LQ44-F1
#
_entry.id   AF-A0A2G7LQ44-F1
#
_cell.length_a   1.000
_cell.length_b   1.000
_cell.length_c   1.000
_cell.angle_alpha   90.00
_cell.angle_beta   90.00
_cell.angle_gamma   90.00
#
_symmetry.space_group_name_H-M   'P 1'
#
loop_
_entity.id
_entity.type
_entity.pdbx_description
1 polymer ?
#
loop_
_entity_poly.entity_id
_entity_poly.type
_entity_poly.pdbx_seq_one_letter_code
_entity_poly.pdbx_strand_id
1 'polypeptide(L)'
;MTSVQTGAAKAAAVWEKLKQEIKAAAPEMGIDDIGFASAEPFVTLKSILEQHRAKGFESGFEEPDIEKRIRPELKDGEPASLIAIAVAYPSKMVNPPKSEPGAYRGILARSAWGQDYHQVLRAAMDKLVHFIRERVPEAMIESMVDTGALVDRAVSQRAGIGFSAKNCAIISPKFGSWIFLGELVTNIPFQPDNPVTEDCGECTKCIDACPTGALVGPGQLNAQRCISFVTQTKGFVDEEFMLKIGNRLYGCDTCQIVCPKNRGKNWDHHPEFHPDPEIVKPLLIPLLDIGNREFKERFGQSSAAWRGKKPIQRNAVIALGNFKDKTAVPKLTEVLKRDPRPELRGTAAWALSRIGGEDAMRAIGEAAANEQDGNVLSMLQKAKERLSSSETLPDKPQAEPKSNDKPEDQKEQNKTPEQENGQTTEPAKPEAAAWKPSAVTGLHGTPVYYDEVLTPIGTLTLCATDKGLCHIDFGAFHVREAHLQQWARTWIGEYRYEKNEEKLSEAAQQLKQYFAGERKAFDLKLDLFGTPFQLQVWQVLSDISYGEASTHQQVAEIIGRPKAVRAVLDAISKNPIPIIIPCHRISGKDGTLVGYVGGLQTKEQLLNLEQQS
;
A
#
# COMPACT_ATOMS: atom_id res chain seq x y z
N MET A 1 5.07 22.17 42.70
CA MET A 1 4.85 21.11 41.69
C MET A 1 3.37 20.77 41.47
N THR A 2 2.49 21.00 42.46
CA THR A 2 1.05 20.67 42.37
C THR A 2 0.21 21.61 41.49
N SER A 3 0.52 22.91 41.37
CA SER A 3 -0.26 23.86 40.55
C SER A 3 -0.08 23.66 39.03
N VAL A 4 1.14 23.34 38.58
CA VAL A 4 1.47 23.10 37.16
C VAL A 4 0.80 21.83 36.64
N GLN A 5 0.78 20.75 37.45
CA GLN A 5 0.07 19.51 37.12
C GLN A 5 -1.45 19.72 36.99
N THR A 6 -2.05 20.59 37.82
CA THR A 6 -3.49 20.91 37.70
C THR A 6 -3.84 21.74 36.46
N GLY A 7 -2.91 22.56 35.96
CA GLY A 7 -3.11 23.34 34.73
C GLY A 7 -3.03 22.48 33.46
N ALA A 8 -2.03 21.60 33.37
CA ALA A 8 -1.86 20.68 32.24
C ALA A 8 -3.03 19.69 32.12
N ALA A 9 -3.52 19.15 33.24
CA ALA A 9 -4.69 18.26 33.25
C ALA A 9 -5.97 18.96 32.79
N LYS A 10 -6.17 20.23 33.16
CA LYS A 10 -7.31 21.03 32.70
C LYS A 10 -7.22 21.34 31.20
N ALA A 11 -6.03 21.69 30.69
CA ALA A 11 -5.82 21.92 29.27
C ALA A 11 -6.06 20.63 28.44
N ALA A 12 -5.57 19.49 28.91
CA ALA A 12 -5.84 18.19 28.29
C ALA A 12 -7.35 17.87 28.23
N ALA A 13 -8.09 18.17 29.30
CA ALA A 13 -9.54 17.99 29.33
C ALA A 13 -10.30 18.91 28.35
N VAL A 14 -9.81 20.13 28.11
CA VAL A 14 -10.39 21.05 27.11
C VAL A 14 -10.21 20.49 25.69
N TRP A 15 -9.02 20.02 25.35
CA TRP A 15 -8.76 19.46 24.02
C TRP A 15 -9.47 18.14 23.78
N GLU A 16 -9.58 17.29 24.80
CA GLU A 16 -10.38 16.08 24.68
C GLU A 16 -11.86 16.40 24.47
N LYS A 17 -12.41 17.40 25.19
CA LYS A 17 -13.79 17.85 24.95
C LYS A 17 -13.98 18.35 23.51
N LEU A 18 -13.09 19.21 23.02
CA LEU A 18 -13.14 19.71 21.65
C LEU A 18 -13.02 18.58 20.61
N LYS A 19 -12.13 17.61 20.84
CA LYS A 19 -11.98 16.41 20.00
C LYS A 19 -13.31 15.65 19.89
N GLN A 20 -14.02 15.46 21.01
CA GLN A 20 -15.33 14.81 21.00
C GLN A 20 -16.41 15.64 20.29
N GLU A 21 -16.42 16.97 20.47
CA GLU A 21 -17.32 17.87 19.74
C GLU A 21 -17.09 17.80 18.21
N ILE A 22 -15.83 17.78 17.78
CA ILE A 22 -15.45 17.62 16.37
C ILE A 22 -15.96 16.28 15.84
N LYS A 23 -15.69 15.17 16.55
CA LYS A 23 -16.16 13.83 16.15
C LYS A 23 -17.67 13.77 16.00
N ALA A 24 -18.40 14.41 16.91
CA ALA A 24 -19.86 14.45 16.87
C ALA A 24 -20.40 15.28 15.69
N ALA A 25 -19.73 16.40 15.35
CA ALA A 25 -20.18 17.30 14.29
C ALA A 25 -19.72 16.90 12.87
N ALA A 26 -18.69 16.05 12.76
CA ALA A 26 -18.11 15.63 11.48
C ALA A 26 -19.14 15.11 10.44
N PRO A 27 -20.13 14.27 10.80
CA PRO A 27 -21.14 13.81 9.83
C PRO A 27 -21.96 14.94 9.20
N GLU A 28 -22.27 15.99 9.96
CA GLU A 28 -23.01 17.16 9.46
C GLU A 28 -22.20 17.98 8.45
N MET A 29 -20.88 17.82 8.45
CA MET A 29 -19.95 18.45 7.50
C MET A 29 -19.72 17.61 6.25
N GLY A 30 -20.27 16.39 6.19
CA GLY A 30 -20.06 15.43 5.11
C GLY A 30 -18.85 14.51 5.32
N ILE A 31 -18.36 14.37 6.55
CA ILE A 31 -17.22 13.51 6.90
C ILE A 31 -17.73 12.20 7.53
N ASP A 32 -17.36 11.06 6.96
CA ASP A 32 -17.85 9.74 7.38
C ASP A 32 -17.04 9.09 8.50
N ASP A 33 -15.76 9.42 8.55
CA ASP A 33 -14.84 8.98 9.59
C ASP A 33 -13.81 10.08 9.86
N ILE A 34 -13.38 10.20 11.11
CA ILE A 34 -12.39 11.20 11.51
C ILE A 34 -11.50 10.66 12.63
N GLY A 35 -10.20 10.84 12.47
CA GLY A 35 -9.18 10.32 13.37
C GLY A 35 -8.14 11.39 13.71
N PHE A 36 -7.50 11.24 14.86
CA PHE A 36 -6.49 12.17 15.35
C PHE A 36 -5.15 11.48 15.52
N ALA A 37 -4.04 12.16 15.20
CA ALA A 37 -2.70 11.61 15.34
C ALA A 37 -1.70 12.66 15.82
N SER A 38 -0.54 12.21 16.30
CA SER A 38 0.61 13.09 16.55
C SER A 38 1.06 13.78 15.25
N ALA A 39 1.65 14.98 15.34
CA ALA A 39 2.33 15.65 14.22
C ALA A 39 3.82 15.29 14.09
N GLU A 40 4.31 14.30 14.84
CA GLU A 40 5.69 13.84 14.72
C GLU A 40 6.04 13.38 13.28
N PRO A 41 7.32 13.50 12.88
CA PRO A 41 7.76 13.05 11.57
C PRO A 41 7.52 11.55 11.32
N PHE A 42 7.16 11.19 10.08
CA PHE A 42 6.99 9.81 9.62
C PHE A 42 8.36 9.17 9.28
N VAL A 43 9.21 8.98 10.28
CA VAL A 43 10.60 8.53 10.09
C VAL A 43 10.73 7.19 9.36
N THR A 44 9.84 6.24 9.62
CA THR A 44 9.84 4.92 8.95
C THR A 44 9.44 5.01 7.48
N LEU A 45 8.59 5.99 7.13
CA LEU A 45 8.13 6.22 5.77
C LEU A 45 9.25 6.72 4.86
N LYS A 46 10.21 7.48 5.40
CA LYS A 46 11.35 8.01 4.65
C LYS A 46 12.08 6.91 3.87
N SER A 47 12.48 5.85 4.56
CA SER A 47 13.21 4.75 3.92
C SER A 47 12.37 4.02 2.86
N ILE A 48 11.05 3.90 3.07
CA ILE A 48 10.14 3.31 2.09
C ILE A 48 10.10 4.16 0.82
N LEU A 49 9.98 5.49 0.96
CA LEU A 49 9.94 6.42 -0.17
C LEU A 49 11.26 6.44 -0.95
N GLU A 50 12.40 6.51 -0.25
CA GLU A 50 13.73 6.46 -0.87
C GLU A 50 13.96 5.17 -1.65
N GLN A 51 13.59 4.01 -1.08
CA GLN A 51 13.70 2.73 -1.77
C GLN A 51 12.76 2.63 -2.97
N HIS A 52 11.55 3.18 -2.85
CA HIS A 52 10.57 3.21 -3.94
C HIS A 52 11.10 4.06 -5.11
N ARG A 53 11.69 5.22 -4.81
CA ARG A 53 12.39 6.08 -5.78
C ARG A 53 13.60 5.39 -6.42
N ALA A 54 14.48 4.79 -5.62
CA ALA A 54 15.67 4.11 -6.11
C ALA A 54 15.35 2.94 -7.06
N LYS A 55 14.20 2.29 -6.89
CA LYS A 55 13.70 1.24 -7.78
C LYS A 55 13.01 1.76 -9.05
N GLY A 56 12.84 3.07 -9.19
CA GLY A 56 12.08 3.68 -10.28
C GLY A 56 10.58 3.37 -10.23
N PHE A 57 10.03 3.14 -9.04
CA PHE A 57 8.63 2.74 -8.86
C PHE A 57 7.66 3.91 -8.69
N GLU A 58 8.15 5.14 -8.50
CA GLU A 58 7.35 6.37 -8.40
C GLU A 58 6.56 6.64 -9.69
N SER A 59 5.42 7.32 -9.59
CA SER A 59 4.64 7.73 -10.77
C SER A 59 5.11 9.05 -11.37
N GLY A 60 5.72 9.91 -10.55
CA GLY A 60 6.01 11.31 -10.88
C GLY A 60 4.82 12.25 -10.62
N PHE A 61 3.76 11.77 -9.96
CA PHE A 61 2.67 12.62 -9.44
C PHE A 61 2.87 13.00 -7.99
N GLU A 62 3.76 12.31 -7.28
CA GLU A 62 4.09 12.59 -5.90
C GLU A 62 4.86 13.91 -5.74
N GLU A 63 4.70 14.59 -4.59
CA GLU A 63 5.62 15.66 -4.18
C GLU A 63 7.09 15.15 -4.23
N PRO A 64 7.99 15.80 -4.99
CA PRO A 64 9.35 15.29 -5.16
C PRO A 64 10.20 15.37 -3.89
N ASP A 65 9.96 16.33 -3.01
CA ASP A 65 10.74 16.53 -1.79
C ASP A 65 10.29 15.57 -0.66
N ILE A 66 11.09 14.52 -0.41
CA ILE A 66 10.79 13.50 0.60
C ILE A 66 10.69 14.11 2.01
N GLU A 67 11.45 15.15 2.34
CA GLU A 67 11.39 15.74 3.69
C GLU A 67 10.01 16.36 3.95
N LYS A 68 9.43 17.05 2.95
CA LYS A 68 8.07 17.59 3.05
C LYS A 68 7.00 16.51 3.17
N ARG A 69 7.25 15.31 2.62
CA ARG A 69 6.29 14.20 2.69
C ARG A 69 6.22 13.52 4.04
N ILE A 70 7.29 13.63 4.83
CA ILE A 70 7.41 12.94 6.12
C ILE A 70 7.33 13.90 7.32
N ARG A 71 7.47 15.21 7.11
CA ARG A 71 7.38 16.21 8.18
C ARG A 71 6.11 17.03 8.02
N PRO A 72 5.11 16.86 8.91
CA PRO A 72 4.04 17.84 9.02
C PRO A 72 4.60 19.23 9.31
N GLU A 73 4.07 20.24 8.64
CA GLU A 73 4.51 21.63 8.77
C GLU A 73 3.29 22.56 8.77
N LEU A 74 3.43 23.69 9.46
CA LEU A 74 2.53 24.84 9.38
C LEU A 74 3.32 26.02 8.83
N LYS A 75 2.65 26.92 8.09
CA LYS A 75 3.31 28.16 7.62
C LYS A 75 3.73 29.06 8.78
N ASP A 76 2.89 29.13 9.80
CA ASP A 76 3.10 29.90 11.01
C ASP A 76 2.88 28.96 12.22
N GLY A 77 3.85 28.90 13.13
CA GLY A 77 3.78 28.10 14.36
C GLY A 77 4.26 26.65 14.22
N GLU A 78 4.21 25.92 15.34
CA GLU A 78 4.67 24.54 15.43
C GLU A 78 3.48 23.57 15.33
N PRO A 79 3.57 22.52 14.50
CA PRO A 79 2.52 21.52 14.38
C PRO A 79 2.52 20.61 15.63
N ALA A 80 1.33 20.35 16.18
CA ALA A 80 1.16 19.55 17.40
C ALA A 80 0.37 18.26 17.15
N SER A 81 -0.63 18.30 16.27
CA SER A 81 -1.40 17.12 15.89
C SER A 81 -1.86 17.15 14.43
N LEU A 82 -2.32 15.99 13.95
CA LEU A 82 -2.99 15.80 12.68
C LEU A 82 -4.44 15.38 12.90
N ILE A 83 -5.31 15.79 11.99
CA ILE A 83 -6.68 15.30 11.90
C ILE A 83 -6.84 14.67 10.51
N ALA A 84 -7.13 13.37 10.44
CA ALA A 84 -7.41 12.66 9.20
C ALA A 84 -8.92 12.53 9.03
N ILE A 85 -9.43 12.77 7.82
CA ILE A 85 -10.83 12.56 7.46
C ILE A 85 -10.96 11.47 6.40
N ALA A 86 -12.09 10.77 6.42
CA ALA A 86 -12.49 9.89 5.33
C ALA A 86 -13.91 10.18 4.89
N VAL A 87 -14.15 10.12 3.57
CA VAL A 87 -15.47 10.26 2.96
C VAL A 87 -15.72 9.07 2.04
N ALA A 88 -16.74 8.29 2.31
CA ALA A 88 -17.08 7.08 1.57
C ALA A 88 -17.72 7.42 0.22
N TYR A 89 -17.49 6.57 -0.78
CA TYR A 89 -18.06 6.76 -2.12
C TYR A 89 -18.67 5.45 -2.66
N PRO A 90 -19.61 5.54 -3.63
CA PRO A 90 -20.35 4.39 -4.10
C PRO A 90 -19.45 3.43 -4.88
N SER A 91 -19.68 2.14 -4.67
CA SER A 91 -18.98 1.06 -5.38
C SER A 91 -19.85 0.37 -6.43
N LYS A 92 -21.14 0.72 -6.48
CA LYS A 92 -22.12 0.21 -7.43
C LYS A 92 -22.79 1.35 -8.17
N MET A 93 -23.15 1.07 -9.41
CA MET A 93 -23.90 1.96 -10.27
C MET A 93 -25.31 1.40 -10.43
N VAL A 94 -26.32 2.24 -10.30
CA VAL A 94 -27.72 1.88 -10.56
C VAL A 94 -27.95 1.85 -12.07
N ASN A 95 -28.61 0.81 -12.58
CA ASN A 95 -28.95 0.64 -14.00
C ASN A 95 -27.77 0.89 -14.98
N PRO A 96 -26.63 0.19 -14.82
CA PRO A 96 -25.46 0.43 -15.65
C PRO A 96 -25.76 0.08 -17.12
N PRO A 97 -25.50 0.97 -18.09
CA PRO A 97 -25.82 0.71 -19.48
C PRO A 97 -24.99 -0.46 -20.00
N LYS A 98 -25.59 -1.29 -20.85
CA LYS A 98 -24.92 -2.47 -21.41
C LYS A 98 -23.83 -2.05 -22.39
N SER A 99 -22.76 -2.84 -22.41
CA SER A 99 -21.68 -2.73 -23.39
C SER A 99 -21.77 -3.96 -24.27
N GLU A 100 -22.06 -3.78 -25.55
CA GLU A 100 -22.39 -4.86 -26.47
C GLU A 100 -21.92 -4.53 -27.90
N PRO A 101 -21.87 -5.50 -28.83
CA PRO A 101 -21.42 -5.25 -30.20
C PRO A 101 -22.15 -4.06 -30.86
N GLY A 102 -21.40 -3.11 -31.40
CA GLY A 102 -21.93 -1.87 -31.99
C GLY A 102 -22.25 -0.75 -30.99
N ALA A 103 -22.22 -1.03 -29.68
CA ALA A 103 -22.45 -0.07 -28.61
C ALA A 103 -21.47 -0.28 -27.45
N TYR A 104 -20.20 -0.53 -27.77
CA TYR A 104 -19.17 -0.76 -26.75
C TYR A 104 -18.92 0.50 -25.91
N ARG A 105 -18.77 0.30 -24.60
CA ARG A 105 -18.58 1.37 -23.64
C ARG A 105 -17.26 1.23 -22.89
N GLY A 106 -16.65 2.37 -22.62
CA GLY A 106 -15.54 2.46 -21.68
C GLY A 106 -16.05 2.56 -20.24
N ILE A 107 -15.14 2.57 -19.27
CA ILE A 107 -15.48 2.75 -17.85
C ILE A 107 -14.44 3.63 -17.16
N LEU A 108 -14.90 4.58 -16.34
CA LEU A 108 -14.08 5.32 -15.38
C LEU A 108 -14.08 4.58 -14.04
N ALA A 109 -12.93 4.57 -13.36
CA ALA A 109 -12.80 4.06 -12.00
C ALA A 109 -13.76 4.80 -11.03
N ARG A 110 -14.17 4.12 -9.96
CA ARG A 110 -15.12 4.65 -8.97
C ARG A 110 -14.66 5.94 -8.31
N SER A 111 -13.35 6.12 -8.16
CA SER A 111 -12.75 7.36 -7.63
C SER A 111 -12.96 8.60 -8.52
N ALA A 112 -13.56 8.42 -9.71
CA ALA A 112 -13.88 9.50 -10.66
C ALA A 112 -15.38 9.59 -10.97
N TRP A 113 -16.23 8.95 -10.16
CA TRP A 113 -17.68 9.08 -10.28
C TRP A 113 -18.18 10.34 -9.59
N GLY A 114 -19.17 10.98 -10.20
CA GLY A 114 -19.74 12.23 -9.70
C GLY A 114 -18.76 13.41 -9.74
N GLN A 115 -18.91 14.31 -8.78
CA GLN A 115 -18.08 15.48 -8.58
C GLN A 115 -16.68 15.09 -8.10
N ASP A 116 -15.69 15.88 -8.49
CA ASP A 116 -14.30 15.73 -8.13
C ASP A 116 -14.12 15.78 -6.59
N TYR A 117 -13.64 14.67 -6.03
CA TYR A 117 -13.46 14.51 -4.59
C TYR A 117 -12.57 15.59 -3.98
N HIS A 118 -11.62 16.15 -4.74
CA HIS A 118 -10.80 17.27 -4.24
C HIS A 118 -11.66 18.45 -3.80
N GLN A 119 -12.73 18.74 -4.54
CA GLN A 119 -13.64 19.85 -4.23
C GLN A 119 -14.55 19.50 -3.06
N VAL A 120 -15.09 18.27 -3.05
CA VAL A 120 -15.99 17.79 -1.99
C VAL A 120 -15.25 17.75 -0.64
N LEU A 121 -14.05 17.17 -0.61
CA LEU A 121 -13.26 17.09 0.63
C LEU A 121 -12.76 18.45 1.09
N ARG A 122 -12.35 19.35 0.18
CA ARG A 122 -11.99 20.73 0.56
C ARG A 122 -13.17 21.45 1.20
N ALA A 123 -14.36 21.36 0.61
CA ALA A 123 -15.55 21.97 1.19
C ALA A 123 -15.90 21.40 2.57
N ALA A 124 -15.73 20.09 2.78
CA ALA A 124 -15.92 19.45 4.08
C ALA A 124 -14.88 19.91 5.11
N MET A 125 -13.59 19.96 4.72
CA MET A 125 -12.51 20.44 5.58
C MET A 125 -12.63 21.92 5.90
N ASP A 126 -13.11 22.76 4.98
CA ASP A 126 -13.34 24.19 5.23
C ASP A 126 -14.41 24.40 6.31
N LYS A 127 -15.48 23.60 6.30
CA LYS A 127 -16.49 23.59 7.37
C LYS A 127 -15.89 23.17 8.71
N LEU A 128 -15.04 22.13 8.71
CA LEU A 128 -14.34 21.66 9.91
C LEU A 128 -13.38 22.72 10.46
N VAL A 129 -12.60 23.36 9.61
CA VAL A 129 -11.69 24.46 9.96
C VAL A 129 -12.49 25.62 10.58
N HIS A 130 -13.62 25.99 9.99
CA HIS A 130 -14.49 27.02 10.54
C HIS A 130 -15.02 26.64 11.93
N PHE A 131 -15.54 25.43 12.09
CA PHE A 131 -16.04 24.91 13.36
C PHE A 131 -14.99 24.92 14.47
N ILE A 132 -13.73 24.59 14.14
CA ILE A 132 -12.61 24.63 15.09
C ILE A 132 -12.28 26.08 15.45
N ARG A 133 -12.17 26.98 14.47
CA ARG A 133 -11.81 28.39 14.69
C ARG A 133 -12.85 29.18 15.48
N GLU A 134 -14.12 28.81 15.43
CA GLU A 134 -15.15 29.38 16.33
C GLU A 134 -14.89 29.10 17.81
N ARG A 135 -14.22 27.97 18.11
CA ARG A 135 -13.92 27.51 19.48
C ARG A 135 -12.50 27.87 19.91
N VAL A 136 -11.57 27.93 18.96
CA VAL A 136 -10.14 28.22 19.14
C VAL A 136 -9.72 29.24 18.08
N PRO A 137 -9.97 30.55 18.27
CA PRO A 137 -9.68 31.58 17.27
C PRO A 137 -8.21 31.64 16.82
N GLU A 138 -7.28 31.23 17.69
CA GLU A 138 -5.84 31.16 17.46
C GLU A 138 -5.38 29.87 16.75
N ALA A 139 -6.30 28.97 16.39
CA ALA A 139 -5.96 27.71 15.73
C ALA A 139 -5.30 27.94 14.37
N MET A 140 -4.07 27.44 14.26
CA MET A 140 -3.32 27.36 13.00
C MET A 140 -3.64 26.01 12.38
N ILE A 141 -4.13 26.03 11.13
CA ILE A 141 -4.60 24.83 10.44
C ILE A 141 -4.25 24.93 8.96
N GLU A 142 -3.60 23.91 8.42
CA GLU A 142 -3.33 23.73 7.00
C GLU A 142 -4.00 22.42 6.54
N SER A 143 -4.82 22.48 5.48
CA SER A 143 -5.59 21.34 4.97
C SER A 143 -5.01 20.81 3.67
N MET A 144 -5.03 19.50 3.49
CA MET A 144 -4.48 18.79 2.33
C MET A 144 -5.42 17.66 1.89
N VAL A 145 -5.46 17.43 0.58
CA VAL A 145 -6.15 16.30 -0.05
C VAL A 145 -5.45 16.01 -1.37
N ASP A 146 -4.85 14.83 -1.50
CA ASP A 146 -4.15 14.27 -2.68
C ASP A 146 -2.94 15.09 -3.20
N THR A 147 -3.15 16.38 -3.47
CA THR A 147 -2.17 17.33 -3.99
C THR A 147 -1.30 17.97 -2.91
N GLY A 148 -1.42 17.51 -1.66
CA GLY A 148 -0.59 17.95 -0.54
C GLY A 148 0.81 17.33 -0.58
N ALA A 149 1.67 17.76 0.35
CA ALA A 149 3.00 17.17 0.47
C ALA A 149 2.97 15.82 1.22
N LEU A 150 2.15 15.73 2.27
CA LEU A 150 2.07 14.54 3.12
C LEU A 150 1.57 13.32 2.34
N VAL A 151 1.73 12.15 2.95
CA VAL A 151 1.17 10.90 2.44
C VAL A 151 -0.15 10.64 3.15
N ASP A 152 -1.27 11.04 2.55
CA ASP A 152 -2.64 10.96 3.12
C ASP A 152 -2.92 9.58 3.72
N ARG A 153 -2.42 8.52 3.06
CA ARG A 153 -2.54 7.14 3.52
C ARG A 153 -1.80 6.89 4.84
N ALA A 154 -0.57 7.38 4.97
CA ALA A 154 0.20 7.23 6.19
C ALA A 154 -0.41 8.03 7.35
N VAL A 155 -0.93 9.23 7.06
CA VAL A 155 -1.69 10.06 8.01
C VAL A 155 -2.93 9.31 8.48
N SER A 156 -3.74 8.79 7.56
CA SER A 156 -4.96 8.04 7.85
C SER A 156 -4.70 6.75 8.64
N GLN A 157 -3.61 6.04 8.34
CA GLN A 157 -3.21 4.87 9.11
C GLN A 157 -2.86 5.24 10.56
N ARG A 158 -2.05 6.28 10.74
CA ARG A 158 -1.62 6.74 12.07
C ARG A 158 -2.79 7.28 12.90
N ALA A 159 -3.76 7.89 12.24
CA ALA A 159 -4.96 8.45 12.86
C ALA A 159 -6.08 7.43 13.13
N GLY A 160 -5.90 6.16 12.77
CA GLY A 160 -6.88 5.11 13.07
C GLY A 160 -8.08 5.04 12.11
N ILE A 161 -8.03 5.68 10.94
CA ILE A 161 -9.09 5.58 9.91
C ILE A 161 -9.15 4.15 9.32
N GLY A 162 -8.00 3.52 9.15
CA GLY A 162 -7.88 2.21 8.54
C GLY A 162 -6.46 1.69 8.56
N PHE A 163 -6.26 0.45 8.10
CA PHE A 163 -4.92 -0.14 7.99
C PHE A 163 -4.41 -0.09 6.54
N SER A 164 -3.09 -0.03 6.38
CA SER A 164 -2.42 -0.09 5.07
C SER A 164 -2.42 -1.52 4.54
N ALA A 165 -3.23 -1.79 3.51
CA ALA A 165 -3.43 -3.13 2.97
C ALA A 165 -2.40 -3.52 1.90
N LYS A 166 -2.34 -4.82 1.57
CA LYS A 166 -1.42 -5.36 0.56
C LYS A 166 -1.61 -4.79 -0.85
N ASN A 167 -2.78 -4.20 -1.15
CA ASN A 167 -3.05 -3.49 -2.40
C ASN A 167 -2.68 -1.99 -2.36
N CYS A 168 -1.99 -1.54 -1.30
CA CYS A 168 -1.57 -0.17 -1.03
C CYS A 168 -2.71 0.83 -0.69
N ALA A 169 -3.96 0.38 -0.57
CA ALA A 169 -5.06 1.22 -0.11
C ALA A 169 -5.17 1.23 1.43
N ILE A 170 -5.78 2.29 1.97
CA ILE A 170 -6.29 2.27 3.34
C ILE A 170 -7.63 1.53 3.35
N ILE A 171 -7.77 0.58 4.26
CA ILE A 171 -9.01 -0.17 4.47
C ILE A 171 -9.59 0.19 5.83
N SER A 172 -10.70 0.90 5.82
CA SER A 172 -11.54 1.11 7.00
C SER A 172 -12.32 -0.18 7.31
N PRO A 173 -12.37 -0.64 8.59
CA PRO A 173 -13.23 -1.74 9.00
C PRO A 173 -14.69 -1.53 8.59
N LYS A 174 -15.18 -0.29 8.75
CA LYS A 174 -16.55 0.11 8.39
C LYS A 174 -16.71 0.25 6.88
N PHE A 175 -15.93 1.12 6.24
CA PHE A 175 -16.21 1.55 4.86
C PHE A 175 -15.46 0.75 3.78
N GLY A 176 -14.47 -0.05 4.16
CA GLY A 176 -13.60 -0.74 3.20
C GLY A 176 -12.57 0.22 2.65
N SER A 177 -12.13 -0.01 1.41
CA SER A 177 -11.25 0.93 0.70
C SER A 177 -12.00 1.95 -0.16
N TRP A 178 -13.33 1.93 -0.16
CA TRP A 178 -14.18 2.88 -0.90
C TRP A 178 -14.33 4.20 -0.14
N ILE A 179 -13.19 4.82 0.19
CA ILE A 179 -13.08 6.09 0.91
C ILE A 179 -12.06 7.01 0.20
N PHE A 180 -12.40 8.29 0.11
CA PHE A 180 -11.45 9.37 -0.13
C PHE A 180 -10.83 9.80 1.19
N LEU A 181 -9.61 10.33 1.15
CA LEU A 181 -8.82 10.72 2.32
C LEU A 181 -8.48 12.20 2.21
N GLY A 182 -8.41 12.88 3.35
CA GLY A 182 -7.83 14.21 3.48
C GLY A 182 -7.33 14.41 4.89
N GLU A 183 -6.52 15.44 5.10
CA GLU A 183 -5.91 15.71 6.39
C GLU A 183 -5.73 17.19 6.69
N LEU A 184 -5.68 17.48 7.98
CA LEU A 184 -5.39 18.80 8.53
C LEU A 184 -4.17 18.68 9.45
N VAL A 185 -3.18 19.56 9.28
CA VAL A 185 -2.11 19.79 10.26
C VAL A 185 -2.55 20.93 11.17
N THR A 186 -2.39 20.80 12.49
CA THR A 186 -2.76 21.87 13.43
C THR A 186 -1.82 22.00 14.62
N ASN A 187 -1.74 23.21 15.18
CA ASN A 187 -1.01 23.50 16.42
C ASN A 187 -1.79 23.11 17.69
N ILE A 188 -3.04 22.64 17.57
CA ILE A 188 -3.82 22.15 18.71
C ILE A 188 -3.28 20.77 19.11
N PRO A 189 -2.93 20.52 20.38
CA PRO A 189 -2.33 19.26 20.83
C PRO A 189 -3.40 18.22 21.16
N PHE A 190 -4.16 17.78 20.15
CA PHE A 190 -5.14 16.70 20.33
C PHE A 190 -4.46 15.39 20.71
N GLN A 191 -5.08 14.64 21.63
CA GLN A 191 -4.66 13.28 21.95
C GLN A 191 -4.82 12.37 20.71
N PRO A 192 -3.80 11.58 20.31
CA PRO A 192 -3.91 10.63 19.22
C PRO A 192 -5.01 9.58 19.44
N ASP A 193 -5.58 9.08 18.35
CA ASP A 193 -6.40 7.87 18.33
C ASP A 193 -5.54 6.63 18.07
N ASN A 194 -6.10 5.45 18.34
CA ASN A 194 -5.42 4.19 18.16
C ASN A 194 -5.47 3.73 16.69
N PRO A 195 -4.33 3.34 16.09
CA PRO A 195 -4.32 2.70 14.78
C PRO A 195 -5.19 1.43 14.71
N VAL A 196 -5.77 1.17 13.54
CA VAL A 196 -6.53 -0.06 13.29
C VAL A 196 -5.60 -1.27 13.31
N THR A 197 -5.96 -2.30 14.08
CA THR A 197 -5.16 -3.53 14.26
C THR A 197 -5.52 -4.66 13.31
N GLU A 198 -6.59 -4.53 12.52
CA GLU A 198 -6.87 -5.46 11.42
C GLU A 198 -5.79 -5.43 10.35
N ASP A 199 -5.60 -6.56 9.65
CA ASP A 199 -4.71 -6.66 8.51
C ASP A 199 -5.28 -7.55 7.38
N CYS A 200 -4.43 -7.88 6.40
CA CYS A 200 -4.77 -8.76 5.28
C CYS A 200 -4.61 -10.26 5.58
N GLY A 201 -3.98 -10.64 6.69
CA GLY A 201 -3.48 -11.98 6.96
C GLY A 201 -2.70 -12.57 5.78
N GLU A 202 -2.94 -13.83 5.47
CA GLU A 202 -2.29 -14.55 4.36
C GLU A 202 -2.89 -14.26 2.97
N CYS A 203 -3.92 -13.39 2.86
CA CYS A 203 -4.59 -13.12 1.58
C CYS A 203 -3.64 -12.48 0.54
N THR A 204 -3.71 -12.92 -0.72
CA THR A 204 -2.94 -12.36 -1.85
C THR A 204 -3.80 -11.95 -3.06
N LYS A 205 -5.13 -12.03 -2.97
CA LYS A 205 -6.06 -11.87 -4.11
C LYS A 205 -5.81 -10.61 -4.97
N CYS A 206 -5.48 -9.48 -4.35
CA CYS A 206 -5.21 -8.24 -5.06
C CYS A 206 -3.93 -8.29 -5.89
N ILE A 207 -2.89 -8.94 -5.36
CA ILE A 207 -1.60 -9.15 -6.03
C ILE A 207 -1.82 -10.06 -7.23
N ASP A 208 -2.48 -11.20 -7.00
CA ASP A 208 -2.74 -12.22 -8.03
C ASP A 208 -3.63 -11.70 -9.16
N ALA A 209 -4.61 -10.83 -8.84
CA ALA A 209 -5.52 -10.25 -9.82
C ALA A 209 -4.97 -9.01 -10.54
N CYS A 210 -3.82 -8.47 -10.13
CA CYS A 210 -3.26 -7.27 -10.74
C CYS A 210 -2.93 -7.52 -12.22
N PRO A 211 -3.57 -6.83 -13.20
CA PRO A 211 -3.44 -7.21 -14.61
C PRO A 211 -2.02 -7.18 -15.18
N THR A 212 -1.16 -6.37 -14.59
CA THR A 212 0.22 -6.08 -15.01
C THR A 212 1.28 -6.52 -14.00
N GLY A 213 0.87 -7.14 -12.89
CA GLY A 213 1.78 -7.43 -11.78
C GLY A 213 2.40 -6.18 -11.15
N ALA A 214 1.71 -5.04 -11.22
CA ALA A 214 2.20 -3.78 -10.64
C ALA A 214 2.32 -3.85 -9.11
N LEU A 215 1.52 -4.67 -8.44
CA LEU A 215 1.72 -5.00 -7.02
C LEU A 215 2.85 -6.04 -6.91
N VAL A 216 4.09 -5.57 -6.83
CA VAL A 216 5.30 -6.42 -6.82
C VAL A 216 5.51 -7.14 -5.48
N GLY A 217 4.79 -6.72 -4.43
CA GLY A 217 4.75 -7.36 -3.13
C GLY A 217 3.66 -6.78 -2.23
N PRO A 218 3.46 -7.33 -1.02
CA PRO A 218 2.54 -6.80 -0.01
C PRO A 218 2.79 -5.30 0.25
N GLY A 219 1.84 -4.45 -0.11
CA GLY A 219 1.94 -3.00 0.12
C GLY A 219 2.97 -2.30 -0.77
N GLN A 220 3.51 -2.97 -1.80
CA GLN A 220 4.52 -2.42 -2.69
C GLN A 220 3.99 -2.35 -4.13
N LEU A 221 3.89 -1.13 -4.64
CA LEU A 221 3.46 -0.84 -6.00
C LEU A 221 4.67 -0.46 -6.86
N ASN A 222 4.72 -0.92 -8.10
CA ASN A 222 5.46 -0.27 -9.17
C ASN A 222 4.46 0.57 -9.98
N ALA A 223 4.45 1.88 -9.74
CA ALA A 223 3.43 2.77 -10.31
C ALA A 223 3.53 2.85 -11.83
N GLN A 224 4.75 2.76 -12.41
CA GLN A 224 4.98 2.76 -13.85
C GLN A 224 4.23 1.63 -14.58
N ARG A 225 3.90 0.54 -13.88
CA ARG A 225 3.13 -0.60 -14.42
C ARG A 225 1.67 -0.59 -14.02
N CYS A 226 1.25 0.30 -13.13
CA CYS A 226 -0.13 0.34 -12.62
C CYS A 226 -1.09 0.85 -13.70
N ILE A 227 -2.16 0.10 -14.02
CA ILE A 227 -3.15 0.56 -15.02
C ILE A 227 -3.79 1.89 -14.62
N SER A 228 -3.94 2.16 -13.31
CA SER A 228 -4.41 3.47 -12.85
C SER A 228 -3.48 4.59 -13.31
N PHE A 229 -2.17 4.42 -13.22
CA PHE A 229 -1.18 5.38 -13.72
C PHE A 229 -1.14 5.42 -15.25
N VAL A 230 -1.06 4.26 -15.91
CA VAL A 230 -0.97 4.17 -17.38
C VAL A 230 -2.13 4.88 -18.07
N THR A 231 -3.35 4.77 -17.55
CA THR A 231 -4.52 5.47 -18.13
C THR A 231 -4.41 7.00 -18.07
N GLN A 232 -3.53 7.55 -17.24
CA GLN A 232 -3.36 9.00 -17.01
C GLN A 232 -2.10 9.58 -17.68
N THR A 233 -1.21 8.72 -18.20
CA THR A 233 0.00 9.17 -18.90
C THR A 233 -0.36 9.97 -20.15
N LYS A 234 0.51 10.92 -20.51
CA LYS A 234 0.46 11.61 -21.80
C LYS A 234 1.41 10.90 -22.76
N GLY A 235 1.05 10.83 -24.04
CA GLY A 235 1.86 10.19 -25.07
C GLY A 235 1.53 8.72 -25.30
N PHE A 236 2.47 8.01 -25.91
CA PHE A 236 2.35 6.60 -26.29
C PHE A 236 2.26 5.68 -25.07
N VAL A 237 1.57 4.55 -25.24
CA VAL A 237 1.48 3.48 -24.25
C VAL A 237 2.07 2.23 -24.87
N ASP A 238 2.93 1.56 -24.13
CA ASP A 238 3.50 0.29 -24.58
C ASP A 238 2.41 -0.75 -24.81
N GLU A 239 2.61 -1.57 -25.84
CA GLU A 239 1.66 -2.59 -26.24
C GLU A 239 1.29 -3.56 -25.11
N GLU A 240 2.25 -3.90 -24.24
CA GLU A 240 2.01 -4.72 -23.05
C GLU A 240 0.83 -4.17 -22.23
N PHE A 241 0.80 -2.86 -21.99
CA PHE A 241 -0.26 -2.24 -21.19
C PHE A 241 -1.54 -2.00 -21.99
N MET A 242 -1.45 -1.68 -23.29
CA MET A 242 -2.64 -1.55 -24.15
C MET A 242 -3.48 -2.83 -24.13
N LEU A 243 -2.84 -4.00 -24.11
CA LEU A 243 -3.50 -5.32 -24.00
C LEU A 243 -4.16 -5.55 -22.63
N LYS A 244 -3.74 -4.85 -21.57
CA LYS A 244 -4.17 -5.07 -20.18
C LYS A 244 -5.12 -4.01 -19.64
N ILE A 245 -5.24 -2.85 -20.31
CA ILE A 245 -6.18 -1.78 -19.97
C ILE A 245 -7.63 -2.28 -20.02
N GLY A 246 -7.97 -3.19 -20.93
CA GLY A 246 -9.35 -3.59 -21.19
C GLY A 246 -10.12 -2.43 -21.81
N ASN A 247 -11.25 -2.05 -21.20
CA ASN A 247 -12.06 -0.87 -21.58
C ASN A 247 -11.96 0.29 -20.57
N ARG A 248 -10.93 0.30 -19.72
CA ARG A 248 -10.75 1.36 -18.71
C ARG A 248 -10.30 2.65 -19.39
N LEU A 249 -11.06 3.72 -19.20
CA LEU A 249 -10.75 5.04 -19.75
C LEU A 249 -9.92 5.89 -18.78
N TYR A 250 -10.12 5.68 -17.47
CA TYR A 250 -9.40 6.37 -16.40
C TYR A 250 -9.41 5.49 -15.14
N GLY A 251 -8.25 5.33 -14.50
CA GLY A 251 -8.10 4.58 -13.26
C GLY A 251 -8.22 3.06 -13.41
N CYS A 252 -8.11 2.34 -12.28
CA CYS A 252 -8.29 0.89 -12.21
C CYS A 252 -8.73 0.44 -10.82
N ASP A 253 -9.84 -0.29 -10.74
CA ASP A 253 -10.42 -0.75 -9.47
C ASP A 253 -10.14 -2.22 -9.15
N THR A 254 -9.42 -2.96 -10.00
CA THR A 254 -9.32 -4.43 -9.89
C THR A 254 -8.83 -4.89 -8.52
N CYS A 255 -7.78 -4.26 -7.98
CA CYS A 255 -7.20 -4.64 -6.68
C CYS A 255 -8.12 -4.33 -5.49
N GLN A 256 -9.12 -3.47 -5.67
CA GLN A 256 -10.14 -3.16 -4.68
C GLN A 256 -11.36 -4.07 -4.84
N ILE A 257 -11.82 -4.32 -6.08
CA ILE A 257 -12.98 -5.16 -6.40
C ILE A 257 -12.78 -6.60 -5.88
N VAL A 258 -11.57 -7.16 -6.04
CA VAL A 258 -11.30 -8.55 -5.58
C VAL A 258 -11.04 -8.65 -4.08
N CYS A 259 -10.92 -7.52 -3.38
CA CYS A 259 -10.57 -7.51 -1.96
C CYS A 259 -11.74 -8.02 -1.10
N PRO A 260 -11.56 -9.07 -0.28
CA PRO A 260 -12.63 -9.58 0.59
C PRO A 260 -13.17 -8.54 1.58
N LYS A 261 -12.34 -7.58 2.01
CA LYS A 261 -12.71 -6.51 2.94
C LYS A 261 -13.67 -5.47 2.33
N ASN A 262 -13.91 -5.52 1.02
CA ASN A 262 -14.90 -4.71 0.30
C ASN A 262 -16.20 -5.46 -0.01
N ARG A 263 -16.30 -6.75 0.36
CA ARG A 263 -17.51 -7.53 0.13
C ARG A 263 -18.70 -6.89 0.85
N GLY A 264 -19.76 -6.62 0.09
CA GLY A 264 -20.99 -6.02 0.62
C GLY A 264 -20.92 -4.51 0.85
N LYS A 265 -19.79 -3.85 0.59
CA LYS A 265 -19.62 -2.41 0.87
C LYS A 265 -19.94 -1.55 -0.35
N ASN A 266 -20.95 -0.70 -0.22
CA ASN A 266 -21.38 0.30 -1.19
C ASN A 266 -22.03 1.46 -0.42
N TRP A 267 -21.57 2.69 -0.64
CA TRP A 267 -21.96 3.85 0.16
C TRP A 267 -22.46 4.96 -0.78
N ASP A 268 -23.75 5.24 -0.75
CA ASP A 268 -24.44 6.13 -1.70
C ASP A 268 -25.15 7.30 -0.99
N HIS A 269 -24.79 7.60 0.25
CA HIS A 269 -25.38 8.69 1.02
C HIS A 269 -24.85 10.08 0.67
N HIS A 270 -23.76 10.18 -0.10
CA HIS A 270 -23.23 11.43 -0.65
C HIS A 270 -23.68 11.61 -2.11
N PRO A 271 -24.70 12.45 -2.40
CA PRO A 271 -25.23 12.63 -3.75
C PRO A 271 -24.20 13.19 -4.73
N GLU A 272 -23.19 13.92 -4.24
CA GLU A 272 -22.09 14.48 -5.03
C GLU A 272 -21.31 13.39 -5.77
N PHE A 273 -21.26 12.16 -5.23
CA PHE A 273 -20.53 11.04 -5.82
C PHE A 273 -21.42 10.08 -6.62
N HIS A 274 -22.70 10.40 -6.81
CA HIS A 274 -23.59 9.57 -7.62
C HIS A 274 -23.12 9.55 -9.08
N PRO A 275 -22.88 8.35 -9.65
CA PRO A 275 -22.45 8.26 -11.04
C PRO A 275 -23.59 8.57 -12.00
N ASP A 276 -23.37 9.47 -12.95
CA ASP A 276 -24.13 9.50 -14.20
C ASP A 276 -23.64 8.36 -15.11
N PRO A 277 -24.46 7.33 -15.39
CA PRO A 277 -24.02 6.16 -16.15
C PRO A 277 -23.52 6.47 -17.56
N GLU A 278 -24.03 7.53 -18.21
CA GLU A 278 -23.61 7.93 -19.56
C GLU A 278 -22.31 8.73 -19.58
N ILE A 279 -21.91 9.30 -18.43
CA ILE A 279 -20.61 9.96 -18.25
C ILE A 279 -19.56 8.95 -17.82
N VAL A 280 -19.84 8.14 -16.80
CA VAL A 280 -18.83 7.24 -16.23
C VAL A 280 -18.68 5.94 -17.00
N LYS A 281 -19.68 5.55 -17.81
CA LYS A 281 -19.64 4.40 -18.73
C LYS A 281 -20.01 4.80 -20.17
N PRO A 282 -19.26 5.71 -20.80
CA PRO A 282 -19.61 6.34 -22.06
C PRO A 282 -19.40 5.40 -23.27
N LEU A 283 -20.15 5.60 -24.35
CA LEU A 283 -19.90 4.98 -25.65
C LEU A 283 -18.51 5.37 -26.17
N LEU A 284 -17.78 4.40 -26.71
CA LEU A 284 -16.38 4.59 -27.13
C LEU A 284 -16.22 5.41 -28.42
N ILE A 285 -17.02 5.11 -29.46
CA ILE A 285 -16.90 5.78 -30.76
C ILE A 285 -17.20 7.30 -30.64
N PRO A 286 -18.31 7.74 -30.01
CA PRO A 286 -18.59 9.17 -29.85
C PRO A 286 -17.51 9.94 -29.08
N LEU A 287 -16.79 9.28 -28.16
CA LEU A 287 -15.68 9.92 -27.44
C LEU A 287 -14.52 10.34 -28.35
N LEU A 288 -14.34 9.70 -29.51
CA LEU A 288 -13.27 10.06 -30.43
C LEU A 288 -13.50 11.44 -31.09
N ASP A 289 -14.76 11.90 -31.13
CA ASP A 289 -15.15 13.20 -31.69
C ASP A 289 -15.24 14.34 -30.68
N ILE A 290 -15.19 14.03 -29.38
CA ILE A 290 -15.48 15.02 -28.35
C ILE A 290 -14.54 16.24 -28.43
N GLY A 291 -15.11 17.44 -28.59
CA GLY A 291 -14.39 18.71 -28.59
C GLY A 291 -13.90 19.10 -27.19
N ASN A 292 -13.02 20.11 -27.07
CA ASN A 292 -12.60 20.61 -25.76
C ASN A 292 -13.76 21.19 -24.94
N ARG A 293 -14.68 21.92 -25.61
CA ARG A 293 -15.86 22.51 -24.98
C ARG A 293 -16.78 21.42 -24.42
N GLU A 294 -17.19 20.49 -25.27
CA GLU A 294 -18.06 19.38 -24.87
C GLU A 294 -17.40 18.48 -23.82
N PHE A 295 -16.09 18.24 -23.90
CA PHE A 295 -15.37 17.50 -22.87
C PHE A 295 -15.42 18.21 -21.52
N LYS A 296 -15.23 19.53 -21.48
CA LYS A 296 -15.34 20.32 -20.24
C LYS A 296 -16.76 20.28 -19.69
N GLU A 297 -17.77 20.37 -20.55
CA GLU A 297 -19.19 20.30 -20.16
C GLU A 297 -19.56 18.92 -19.58
N ARG A 298 -19.12 17.82 -20.20
CA ARG A 298 -19.45 16.46 -19.75
C ARG A 298 -18.58 15.94 -18.61
N PHE A 299 -17.27 16.17 -18.66
CA PHE A 299 -16.31 15.55 -17.74
C PHE A 299 -15.66 16.53 -16.76
N GLY A 300 -15.80 17.85 -16.97
CA GLY A 300 -15.05 18.87 -16.23
C GLY A 300 -15.33 18.91 -14.72
N GLN A 301 -16.43 18.31 -14.26
CA GLN A 301 -16.75 18.16 -12.84
C GLN A 301 -16.14 16.91 -12.21
N SER A 302 -15.61 15.97 -12.99
CA SER A 302 -15.02 14.72 -12.51
C SER A 302 -13.50 14.85 -12.33
N SER A 303 -12.94 14.15 -11.35
CA SER A 303 -11.49 14.02 -11.15
C SER A 303 -10.78 13.46 -12.40
N ALA A 304 -11.47 12.70 -13.26
CA ALA A 304 -10.91 12.18 -14.51
C ALA A 304 -10.52 13.28 -15.53
N ALA A 305 -11.03 14.51 -15.39
CA ALA A 305 -10.76 15.58 -16.33
C ALA A 305 -9.41 16.29 -16.15
N TRP A 306 -8.66 16.03 -15.07
CA TRP A 306 -7.44 16.77 -14.73
C TRP A 306 -6.33 16.73 -15.80
N ARG A 307 -6.30 15.68 -16.63
CA ARG A 307 -5.37 15.55 -17.78
C ARG A 307 -5.97 15.93 -19.13
N GLY A 308 -7.21 16.42 -19.12
CA GLY A 308 -7.99 16.72 -20.32
C GLY A 308 -8.37 15.46 -21.09
N LYS A 309 -8.96 15.66 -22.28
CA LYS A 309 -9.52 14.57 -23.09
C LYS A 309 -8.50 13.62 -23.71
N LYS A 310 -7.23 14.02 -23.85
CA LYS A 310 -6.25 13.30 -24.68
C LYS A 310 -6.01 11.86 -24.20
N PRO A 311 -5.71 11.58 -22.90
CA PRO A 311 -5.52 10.21 -22.44
C PRO A 311 -6.81 9.39 -22.54
N ILE A 312 -7.98 9.97 -22.24
CA ILE A 312 -9.27 9.30 -22.33
C ILE A 312 -9.57 8.86 -23.77
N GLN A 313 -9.35 9.73 -24.77
CA GLN A 313 -9.53 9.38 -26.18
C GLN A 313 -8.56 8.28 -26.62
N ARG A 314 -7.28 8.35 -26.21
CA ARG A 314 -6.31 7.29 -26.48
C ARG A 314 -6.76 5.96 -25.89
N ASN A 315 -7.23 5.96 -24.63
CA ASN A 315 -7.70 4.76 -23.96
C ASN A 315 -9.00 4.23 -24.60
N ALA A 316 -9.84 5.10 -25.18
CA ALA A 316 -11.01 4.69 -25.95
C ALA A 316 -10.61 3.97 -27.25
N VAL A 317 -9.59 4.46 -27.98
CA VAL A 317 -9.03 3.75 -29.14
C VAL A 317 -8.47 2.38 -28.74
N ILE A 318 -7.73 2.31 -27.64
CA ILE A 318 -7.21 1.03 -27.09
C ILE A 318 -8.36 0.07 -26.80
N ALA A 319 -9.43 0.54 -26.14
CA ALA A 319 -10.60 -0.25 -25.80
C ALA A 319 -11.30 -0.82 -27.04
N LEU A 320 -11.47 -0.03 -28.11
CA LEU A 320 -12.04 -0.47 -29.38
C LEU A 320 -11.19 -1.59 -30.02
N GLY A 321 -9.87 -1.45 -30.00
CA GLY A 321 -8.94 -2.49 -30.45
C GLY A 321 -9.03 -3.76 -29.62
N ASN A 322 -9.22 -3.63 -28.29
CA ASN A 322 -9.40 -4.78 -27.39
C ASN A 322 -10.74 -5.50 -27.59
N PHE A 323 -11.82 -4.77 -27.92
CA PHE A 323 -13.11 -5.36 -28.29
C PHE A 323 -13.11 -5.97 -29.70
N LYS A 324 -12.08 -5.71 -30.52
CA LYS A 324 -12.05 -6.04 -31.96
C LYS A 324 -13.31 -5.53 -32.67
N ASP A 325 -13.74 -4.31 -32.33
CA ASP A 325 -14.98 -3.73 -32.85
C ASP A 325 -14.87 -3.34 -34.33
N LYS A 326 -15.42 -4.18 -35.22
CA LYS A 326 -15.47 -3.92 -36.65
C LYS A 326 -16.22 -2.64 -37.02
N THR A 327 -17.21 -2.23 -36.21
CA THR A 327 -17.98 -1.01 -36.48
C THR A 327 -17.17 0.27 -36.28
N ALA A 328 -16.04 0.17 -35.55
CA ALA A 328 -15.15 1.29 -35.30
C ALA A 328 -14.11 1.51 -36.41
N VAL A 329 -13.94 0.59 -37.37
CA VAL A 329 -12.93 0.68 -38.44
C VAL A 329 -13.01 2.00 -39.22
N PRO A 330 -14.19 2.50 -39.65
CA PRO A 330 -14.28 3.79 -40.33
C PRO A 330 -13.77 4.94 -39.46
N LYS A 331 -14.16 4.98 -38.18
CA LYS A 331 -13.75 6.05 -37.27
C LYS A 331 -12.26 5.99 -36.94
N LEU A 332 -11.73 4.80 -36.69
CA LEU A 332 -10.30 4.60 -36.43
C LEU A 332 -9.44 4.94 -37.64
N THR A 333 -9.95 4.68 -38.85
CA THR A 333 -9.30 5.10 -40.11
C THR A 333 -9.24 6.62 -40.22
N GLU A 334 -10.32 7.32 -39.86
CA GLU A 334 -10.32 8.79 -39.81
C GLU A 334 -9.29 9.31 -38.81
N VAL A 335 -9.28 8.77 -37.58
CA VAL A 335 -8.30 9.14 -36.54
C VAL A 335 -6.88 8.91 -37.03
N LEU A 336 -6.59 7.74 -37.61
CA LEU A 336 -5.27 7.40 -38.15
C LEU A 336 -4.81 8.38 -39.23
N LYS A 337 -5.71 8.87 -40.08
CA LYS A 337 -5.33 9.72 -41.22
C LYS A 337 -5.32 11.22 -40.91
N ARG A 338 -6.12 11.68 -39.94
CA ARG A 338 -6.45 13.11 -39.79
C ARG A 338 -6.13 13.68 -38.41
N ASP A 339 -5.99 12.86 -37.38
CA ASP A 339 -5.76 13.41 -36.04
C ASP A 339 -4.37 14.05 -35.96
N PRO A 340 -4.23 15.29 -35.46
CA PRO A 340 -2.94 15.96 -35.40
C PRO A 340 -1.96 15.31 -34.41
N ARG A 341 -2.46 14.48 -33.47
CA ARG A 341 -1.67 13.88 -32.39
C ARG A 341 -1.04 12.55 -32.82
N PRO A 342 0.30 12.45 -32.89
CA PRO A 342 0.98 11.20 -33.24
C PRO A 342 0.59 10.03 -32.33
N GLU A 343 0.45 10.28 -31.03
CA GLU A 343 0.10 9.24 -30.07
C GLU A 343 -1.26 8.60 -30.37
N LEU A 344 -2.23 9.38 -30.89
CA LEU A 344 -3.54 8.85 -31.22
C LEU A 344 -3.55 8.15 -32.58
N ARG A 345 -2.84 8.70 -33.58
CA ARG A 345 -2.66 8.03 -34.89
C ARG A 345 -1.99 6.67 -34.75
N GLY A 346 -0.88 6.60 -34.04
CA GLY A 346 -0.18 5.33 -33.77
C GLY A 346 -1.05 4.33 -33.00
N THR A 347 -1.77 4.78 -31.98
CA THR A 347 -2.71 3.93 -31.24
C THR A 347 -3.86 3.43 -32.13
N ALA A 348 -4.34 4.25 -33.09
CA ALA A 348 -5.36 3.84 -34.05
C ALA A 348 -4.83 2.79 -35.04
N ALA A 349 -3.59 2.90 -35.52
CA ALA A 349 -2.93 1.86 -36.31
C ALA A 349 -2.88 0.53 -35.54
N TRP A 350 -2.49 0.58 -34.25
CA TRP A 350 -2.50 -0.60 -33.39
C TRP A 350 -3.91 -1.20 -33.26
N ALA A 351 -4.93 -0.39 -32.97
CA ALA A 351 -6.31 -0.85 -32.82
C ALA A 351 -6.86 -1.47 -34.12
N LEU A 352 -6.63 -0.83 -35.27
CA LEU A 352 -7.01 -1.35 -36.59
C LEU A 352 -6.38 -2.71 -36.87
N SER A 353 -5.09 -2.88 -36.56
CA SER A 353 -4.41 -4.17 -36.75
C SER A 353 -4.94 -5.29 -35.84
N ARG A 354 -5.53 -4.94 -34.68
CA ARG A 354 -6.18 -5.90 -33.79
C ARG A 354 -7.58 -6.30 -34.26
N ILE A 355 -8.31 -5.35 -34.84
CA ILE A 355 -9.65 -5.58 -35.41
C ILE A 355 -9.53 -6.42 -36.68
N GLY A 356 -8.56 -6.10 -37.54
CA GLY A 356 -8.32 -6.78 -38.81
C GLY A 356 -9.35 -6.46 -39.90
N GLY A 357 -9.29 -7.22 -40.99
CA GLY A 357 -10.12 -7.02 -42.18
C GLY A 357 -9.46 -6.16 -43.27
N GLU A 358 -9.99 -6.26 -44.49
CA GLU A 358 -9.45 -5.59 -45.68
C GLU A 358 -9.43 -4.07 -45.53
N ASP A 359 -10.48 -3.49 -44.93
CA ASP A 359 -10.57 -2.05 -44.69
C ASP A 359 -9.50 -1.55 -43.74
N ALA A 360 -9.20 -2.30 -42.67
CA ALA A 360 -8.13 -1.97 -41.74
C ALA A 360 -6.75 -2.07 -42.42
N MET A 361 -6.53 -3.13 -43.22
CA MET A 361 -5.29 -3.32 -43.97
C MET A 361 -5.04 -2.19 -44.96
N ARG A 362 -6.08 -1.81 -45.72
CA ARG A 362 -6.04 -0.69 -46.66
C ARG A 362 -5.76 0.63 -45.95
N ALA A 363 -6.44 0.91 -44.84
CA ALA A 363 -6.23 2.12 -44.05
C ALA A 363 -4.78 2.25 -43.55
N ILE A 364 -4.20 1.16 -43.03
CA ILE A 364 -2.80 1.10 -42.56
C ILE A 364 -1.83 1.31 -43.73
N GLY A 365 -2.06 0.64 -44.87
CA GLY A 365 -1.21 0.78 -46.05
C GLY A 365 -1.17 2.21 -46.60
N GLU A 366 -2.33 2.86 -46.71
CA GLU A 366 -2.45 4.24 -47.18
C GLU A 366 -1.83 5.25 -46.19
N ALA A 367 -1.98 5.03 -44.88
CA ALA A 367 -1.38 5.88 -43.87
C ALA A 367 0.15 5.78 -43.86
N ALA A 368 0.71 4.58 -44.01
CA ALA A 368 2.15 4.34 -44.05
C ALA A 368 2.85 5.06 -45.21
N ALA A 369 2.15 5.33 -46.31
CA ALA A 369 2.71 6.07 -47.45
C ALA A 369 2.86 7.57 -47.19
N ASN A 370 2.13 8.13 -46.23
CA ASN A 370 2.03 9.59 -46.02
C ASN A 370 2.54 10.05 -44.64
N GLU A 371 2.63 9.16 -43.66
CA GLU A 371 3.06 9.48 -42.30
C GLU A 371 4.53 9.91 -42.24
N GLN A 372 4.82 10.88 -41.38
CA GLN A 372 6.17 11.45 -41.20
C GLN A 372 6.69 11.25 -39.76
N ASP A 373 5.81 10.99 -38.80
CA ASP A 373 6.21 10.73 -37.42
C ASP A 373 6.85 9.33 -37.28
N GLY A 374 8.09 9.28 -36.81
CA GLY A 374 8.85 8.03 -36.71
C GLY A 374 8.24 7.00 -35.76
N ASN A 375 7.56 7.42 -34.69
CA ASN A 375 6.89 6.49 -33.78
C ASN A 375 5.64 5.89 -34.45
N VAL A 376 4.87 6.72 -35.16
CA VAL A 376 3.68 6.25 -35.88
C VAL A 376 4.08 5.31 -37.03
N LEU A 377 5.15 5.61 -37.77
CA LEU A 377 5.70 4.72 -38.79
C LEU A 377 6.10 3.36 -38.22
N SER A 378 6.78 3.34 -37.06
CA SER A 378 7.12 2.09 -36.36
C SER A 378 5.88 1.28 -35.98
N MET A 379 4.83 1.94 -35.47
CA MET A 379 3.57 1.28 -35.14
C MET A 379 2.81 0.78 -36.37
N LEU A 380 2.84 1.53 -37.48
CA LEU A 380 2.25 1.12 -38.76
C LEU A 380 2.96 -0.09 -39.36
N GLN A 381 4.28 -0.15 -39.25
CA GLN A 381 5.05 -1.32 -39.67
C GLN A 381 4.64 -2.56 -38.87
N LYS A 382 4.63 -2.48 -37.54
CA LYS A 382 4.17 -3.58 -36.66
C LYS A 382 2.73 -3.99 -36.95
N ALA A 383 1.87 -3.01 -37.23
CA ALA A 383 0.48 -3.23 -37.60
C ALA A 383 0.35 -3.99 -38.93
N LYS A 384 1.16 -3.64 -39.94
CA LYS A 384 1.21 -4.32 -41.23
C LYS A 384 1.73 -5.75 -41.09
N GLU A 385 2.81 -5.95 -40.34
CA GLU A 385 3.38 -7.27 -40.05
C GLU A 385 2.31 -8.19 -39.42
N ARG A 386 1.59 -7.70 -38.40
CA ARG A 386 0.50 -8.44 -37.74
C ARG A 386 -0.64 -8.84 -38.68
N LEU A 387 -1.03 -7.96 -39.59
CA LEU A 387 -2.09 -8.27 -40.55
C LEU A 387 -1.63 -9.21 -41.66
N SER A 388 -0.33 -9.21 -41.98
CA SER A 388 0.26 -10.12 -42.97
C SER A 388 0.54 -11.52 -42.44
N SER A 389 0.78 -11.67 -41.13
CA SER A 389 1.22 -12.96 -40.56
C SER A 389 0.09 -13.97 -40.32
N SER A 390 -1.19 -13.59 -40.41
CA SER A 390 -2.34 -14.47 -40.17
C SER A 390 -2.26 -15.38 -38.93
N GLU A 391 -1.50 -15.02 -37.90
CA GLU A 391 -1.59 -15.72 -36.62
C GLU A 391 -2.84 -15.22 -35.89
N THR A 392 -3.91 -16.00 -36.01
CA THR A 392 -4.98 -16.01 -35.03
C THR A 392 -4.37 -16.28 -33.65
N LEU A 393 -4.11 -15.22 -32.89
CA LEU A 393 -3.85 -15.32 -31.45
C LEU A 393 -4.94 -16.22 -30.84
N PRO A 394 -4.61 -17.21 -29.99
CA PRO A 394 -5.60 -18.12 -29.46
C PRO A 394 -6.69 -17.34 -28.72
N ASP A 395 -7.94 -17.56 -29.13
CA ASP A 395 -9.10 -17.11 -28.38
C ASP A 395 -8.97 -17.65 -26.96
N LYS A 396 -8.76 -16.75 -25.98
CA LYS A 396 -9.06 -17.10 -24.60
C LYS A 396 -10.56 -17.34 -24.53
N PRO A 397 -11.04 -18.47 -23.97
CA PRO A 397 -12.46 -18.69 -23.79
C PRO A 397 -13.05 -17.51 -23.02
N GLN A 398 -14.12 -16.96 -23.58
CA GLN A 398 -14.93 -15.95 -22.92
C GLN A 398 -15.31 -16.50 -21.55
N ALA A 399 -14.96 -15.77 -20.49
CA ALA A 399 -15.45 -16.11 -19.17
C ALA A 399 -16.97 -15.85 -19.17
N GLU A 400 -17.75 -16.92 -19.28
CA GLU A 400 -19.18 -16.89 -19.04
C GLU A 400 -19.47 -16.32 -17.64
N PRO A 401 -20.54 -15.54 -17.49
CA PRO A 401 -20.94 -15.03 -16.18
C PRO A 401 -21.41 -16.22 -15.33
N LYS A 402 -20.57 -16.66 -14.38
CA LYS A 402 -20.98 -17.66 -13.39
C LYS A 402 -22.08 -17.09 -12.51
N SER A 403 -23.31 -17.56 -12.72
CA SER A 403 -24.39 -17.49 -11.75
C SER A 403 -23.98 -18.28 -10.51
N ASN A 404 -24.11 -17.65 -9.33
CA ASN A 404 -23.94 -18.31 -8.04
C ASN A 404 -25.32 -18.73 -7.53
N ASP A 405 -25.65 -20.00 -7.68
CA ASP A 405 -26.66 -20.69 -6.86
C ASP A 405 -26.11 -22.06 -6.43
N LYS A 406 -25.75 -22.15 -5.13
CA LYS A 406 -25.78 -23.24 -4.10
C LYS A 406 -25.77 -24.76 -4.48
N PRO A 407 -25.61 -25.73 -3.54
CA PRO A 407 -24.98 -25.78 -2.19
C PRO A 407 -24.07 -27.04 -1.93
N GLU A 408 -23.36 -27.00 -0.79
CA GLU A 408 -22.86 -28.04 0.18
C GLU A 408 -22.53 -29.52 -0.15
N ASP A 409 -21.58 -30.00 0.68
CA ASP A 409 -21.20 -31.36 1.08
C ASP A 409 -20.35 -32.27 0.16
N GLN A 410 -19.13 -32.61 0.59
CA GLN A 410 -18.83 -33.86 1.34
C GLN A 410 -17.32 -33.99 1.63
N LYS A 411 -17.02 -34.47 2.85
CA LYS A 411 -15.70 -34.85 3.36
C LYS A 411 -15.23 -36.15 2.72
N GLU A 412 -13.93 -36.28 2.43
CA GLU A 412 -13.29 -37.59 2.40
C GLU A 412 -11.86 -37.56 2.92
N GLN A 413 -11.60 -38.51 3.81
CA GLN A 413 -10.35 -38.78 4.50
C GLN A 413 -9.49 -39.71 3.63
N ASN A 414 -8.16 -39.58 3.68
CA ASN A 414 -7.31 -40.76 3.51
C ASN A 414 -6.01 -40.66 4.29
N LYS A 415 -5.67 -41.76 4.95
CA LYS A 415 -4.59 -41.98 5.91
C LYS A 415 -3.42 -42.75 5.27
N THR A 416 -2.24 -42.55 5.88
CA THR A 416 -1.08 -43.48 6.09
C THR A 416 -0.21 -43.90 4.89
N PRO A 417 1.06 -44.36 5.08
CA PRO A 417 1.74 -44.71 6.34
C PRO A 417 3.18 -44.17 6.56
N GLU A 418 3.63 -44.35 7.80
CA GLU A 418 4.98 -44.18 8.34
C GLU A 418 6.00 -45.18 7.75
N GLN A 419 7.28 -44.79 7.73
CA GLN A 419 8.42 -45.71 7.65
C GLN A 419 9.53 -45.27 8.62
N GLU A 420 9.84 -46.16 9.56
CA GLU A 420 11.03 -46.18 10.41
C GLU A 420 12.26 -46.66 9.62
N ASN A 421 13.44 -46.06 9.87
CA ASN A 421 14.60 -46.72 10.49
C ASN A 421 15.91 -45.93 10.32
N GLY A 422 16.79 -46.05 11.31
CA GLY A 422 18.23 -45.95 11.10
C GLY A 422 18.98 -44.97 12.01
N GLN A 423 19.25 -45.37 13.25
CA GLN A 423 20.27 -44.75 14.11
C GLN A 423 21.68 -45.18 13.68
N THR A 424 22.60 -44.23 13.60
CA THR A 424 24.05 -44.45 13.74
C THR A 424 24.61 -43.40 14.70
N THR A 425 25.44 -43.85 15.64
CA THR A 425 26.04 -43.07 16.73
C THR A 425 27.52 -42.83 16.51
N GLU A 426 28.01 -41.63 16.82
CA GLU A 426 29.30 -41.25 17.48
C GLU A 426 29.73 -39.82 17.10
N PRO A 427 30.59 -39.11 17.87
CA PRO A 427 30.73 -38.98 19.32
C PRO A 427 30.57 -37.51 19.80
N ALA A 428 30.41 -37.31 21.11
CA ALA A 428 30.08 -36.05 21.75
C ALA A 428 31.16 -34.95 21.69
N LYS A 429 30.73 -33.70 21.51
CA LYS A 429 31.45 -32.44 21.75
C LYS A 429 30.70 -31.62 22.81
N PRO A 430 31.38 -30.76 23.60
CA PRO A 430 30.92 -30.31 24.90
C PRO A 430 29.69 -29.39 24.79
N GLU A 431 28.70 -29.62 25.66
CA GLU A 431 27.42 -28.90 25.72
C GLU A 431 27.62 -27.42 26.06
N ALA A 432 27.36 -26.54 25.09
CA ALA A 432 26.73 -25.25 25.37
C ALA A 432 25.22 -25.51 25.44
N ALA A 433 24.56 -25.03 26.50
CA ALA A 433 23.17 -25.33 26.82
C ALA A 433 22.23 -25.19 25.61
N ALA A 434 21.78 -26.32 25.06
CA ALA A 434 20.86 -26.36 23.93
C ALA A 434 19.46 -25.89 24.38
N TRP A 435 19.06 -24.72 23.90
CA TRP A 435 17.71 -24.19 24.07
C TRP A 435 16.69 -25.08 23.34
N LYS A 436 15.60 -25.45 24.03
CA LYS A 436 14.47 -26.19 23.46
C LYS A 436 13.24 -25.28 23.42
N PRO A 437 12.63 -25.04 22.24
CA PRO A 437 11.42 -24.24 22.16
C PRO A 437 10.22 -25.02 22.72
N SER A 438 9.48 -24.41 23.65
CA SER A 438 8.19 -24.91 24.12
C SER A 438 7.10 -24.45 23.17
N ALA A 439 6.29 -25.38 22.66
CA ALA A 439 5.02 -25.04 22.04
C ALA A 439 4.08 -24.38 23.07
N VAL A 440 3.33 -23.38 22.63
CA VAL A 440 2.46 -22.53 23.45
C VAL A 440 1.22 -23.30 23.91
N THR A 441 0.94 -23.28 25.21
CA THR A 441 -0.41 -23.46 25.76
C THR A 441 -0.78 -22.18 26.50
N GLY A 442 -1.95 -21.61 26.17
CA GLY A 442 -2.41 -20.30 26.64
C GLY A 442 -2.45 -20.18 28.16
N LEU A 443 -1.93 -19.06 28.66
CA LEU A 443 -2.00 -18.62 30.05
C LEU A 443 -2.83 -17.33 30.09
N HIS A 444 -3.96 -17.38 30.79
CA HIS A 444 -4.83 -16.22 31.01
C HIS A 444 -4.09 -15.10 31.76
N GLY A 445 -4.13 -13.88 31.22
CA GLY A 445 -3.69 -12.66 31.92
C GLY A 445 -2.18 -12.52 32.16
N THR A 446 -1.33 -13.09 31.30
CA THR A 446 0.13 -13.03 31.47
C THR A 446 0.60 -11.57 31.37
N PRO A 447 1.29 -11.01 32.38
CA PRO A 447 1.84 -9.67 32.30
C PRO A 447 2.97 -9.64 31.26
N VAL A 448 2.93 -8.65 30.39
CA VAL A 448 4.02 -8.29 29.51
C VAL A 448 4.61 -6.99 30.05
N TYR A 449 5.77 -7.10 30.66
CA TYR A 449 6.48 -5.96 31.18
C TYR A 449 7.08 -5.17 30.03
N TYR A 450 7.04 -3.85 30.08
CA TYR A 450 7.75 -3.01 29.13
C TYR A 450 8.54 -1.90 29.81
N ASP A 451 9.60 -1.48 29.12
CA ASP A 451 10.35 -0.27 29.46
C ASP A 451 10.98 0.33 28.19
N GLU A 452 11.44 1.58 28.27
CA GLU A 452 12.03 2.30 27.14
C GLU A 452 13.49 2.65 27.42
N VAL A 453 14.36 2.40 26.44
CA VAL A 453 15.77 2.77 26.52
C VAL A 453 16.13 3.74 25.40
N LEU A 454 16.71 4.88 25.77
CA LEU A 454 17.27 5.82 24.80
C LEU A 454 18.62 5.29 24.29
N THR A 455 18.77 5.26 22.96
CA THR A 455 19.99 4.77 22.30
C THR A 455 20.42 5.72 21.16
N PRO A 456 21.66 5.59 20.63
CA PRO A 456 22.11 6.40 19.49
C PRO A 456 21.27 6.25 18.21
N ILE A 457 20.47 5.19 18.11
CA ILE A 457 19.57 4.92 16.99
C ILE A 457 18.11 5.28 17.29
N GLY A 458 17.87 6.01 18.38
CA GLY A 458 16.55 6.40 18.87
C GLY A 458 16.10 5.64 20.10
N THR A 459 14.87 5.88 20.55
CA THR A 459 14.24 5.14 21.65
C THR A 459 13.92 3.72 21.20
N LEU A 460 14.26 2.72 22.02
CA LEU A 460 13.82 1.34 21.86
C LEU A 460 12.82 1.00 22.97
N THR A 461 11.70 0.38 22.60
CA THR A 461 10.78 -0.22 23.55
C THR A 461 11.15 -1.69 23.75
N LEU A 462 11.42 -2.09 24.98
CA LEU A 462 11.73 -3.47 25.37
C LEU A 462 10.50 -4.11 25.99
N CYS A 463 10.24 -5.38 25.70
CA CYS A 463 9.18 -6.15 26.34
C CYS A 463 9.68 -7.50 26.83
N ALA A 464 9.24 -7.91 28.01
CA ALA A 464 9.56 -9.20 28.62
C ALA A 464 8.32 -9.86 29.24
N THR A 465 8.28 -11.19 29.21
CA THR A 465 7.41 -11.99 30.07
C THR A 465 8.19 -12.36 31.33
N ASP A 466 7.56 -13.07 32.27
CA ASP A 466 8.29 -13.67 33.41
C ASP A 466 9.35 -14.71 32.99
N LYS A 467 9.30 -15.19 31.75
CA LYS A 467 10.28 -16.14 31.22
C LYS A 467 11.49 -15.47 30.61
N GLY A 468 11.40 -14.22 30.17
CA GLY A 468 12.53 -13.50 29.56
C GLY A 468 12.11 -12.43 28.58
N LEU A 469 13.10 -11.79 27.95
CA LEU A 469 12.89 -10.79 26.92
C LEU A 469 12.21 -11.43 25.71
N CYS A 470 11.12 -10.84 25.26
CA CYS A 470 10.27 -11.40 24.22
C CYS A 470 10.06 -10.47 23.01
N HIS A 471 10.29 -9.16 23.16
CA HIS A 471 10.16 -8.21 22.06
C HIS A 471 11.06 -6.96 22.20
N ILE A 472 11.54 -6.43 21.08
CA ILE A 472 12.15 -5.09 20.97
C ILE A 472 11.55 -4.38 19.75
N ASP A 473 11.07 -3.15 19.94
CA ASP A 473 10.55 -2.32 18.87
C ASP A 473 11.28 -0.96 18.80
N PHE A 474 11.37 -0.38 17.59
CA PHE A 474 12.01 0.91 17.36
C PHE A 474 10.99 2.04 17.52
N GLY A 475 11.14 2.84 18.57
CA GLY A 475 10.24 3.92 18.96
C GLY A 475 9.72 3.79 20.38
N ALA A 476 9.06 4.84 20.86
CA ALA A 476 8.41 4.86 22.17
C ALA A 476 7.15 3.98 22.18
N PHE A 477 6.79 3.44 23.35
CA PHE A 477 5.71 2.49 23.55
C PHE A 477 4.39 3.01 23.00
N HIS A 478 4.02 4.26 23.30
CA HIS A 478 2.77 4.87 22.84
C HIS A 478 2.68 4.99 21.31
N VAL A 479 3.81 5.14 20.62
CA VAL A 479 3.87 5.15 19.14
C VAL A 479 3.75 3.74 18.57
N ARG A 480 4.24 2.74 19.32
CA ARG A 480 4.32 1.33 18.92
C ARG A 480 3.19 0.47 19.49
N GLU A 481 2.31 1.04 20.29
CA GLU A 481 1.36 0.31 21.11
C GLU A 481 0.47 -0.61 20.28
N ALA A 482 -0.08 -0.12 19.16
CA ALA A 482 -0.93 -0.95 18.29
C ALA A 482 -0.18 -2.17 17.72
N HIS A 483 1.10 -2.01 17.36
CA HIS A 483 1.94 -3.10 16.85
C HIS A 483 2.26 -4.12 17.96
N LEU A 484 2.62 -3.64 19.14
CA LEU A 484 2.89 -4.47 20.32
C LEU A 484 1.64 -5.26 20.76
N GLN A 485 0.49 -4.60 20.80
CA GLN A 485 -0.80 -5.24 21.06
C GLN A 485 -1.12 -6.32 20.03
N GLN A 486 -0.89 -6.08 18.73
CA GLN A 486 -1.09 -7.08 17.68
C GLN A 486 -0.17 -8.31 17.89
N TRP A 487 1.11 -8.07 18.19
CA TRP A 487 2.07 -9.13 18.49
C TRP A 487 1.61 -9.96 19.70
N ALA A 488 1.24 -9.30 20.80
CA ALA A 488 0.80 -9.99 22.02
C ALA A 488 -0.49 -10.79 21.82
N ARG A 489 -1.47 -10.27 21.06
CA ARG A 489 -2.68 -11.04 20.70
C ARG A 489 -2.34 -12.30 19.92
N THR A 490 -1.38 -12.21 19.00
CA THR A 490 -0.99 -13.31 18.12
C THR A 490 -0.31 -14.43 18.90
N TRP A 491 0.56 -14.07 19.84
CA TRP A 491 1.51 -15.03 20.43
C TRP A 491 1.23 -15.37 21.90
N ILE A 492 0.66 -14.44 22.65
CA ILE A 492 0.42 -14.57 24.10
C ILE A 492 -1.07 -14.88 24.35
N GLY A 493 -1.97 -14.32 23.54
CA GLY A 493 -3.42 -14.46 23.70
C GLY A 493 -3.98 -13.35 24.59
N GLU A 494 -4.34 -13.66 25.83
CA GLU A 494 -4.76 -12.66 26.82
C GLU A 494 -3.54 -12.09 27.57
N TYR A 495 -3.32 -10.78 27.45
CA TYR A 495 -2.16 -10.08 28.01
C TYR A 495 -2.56 -8.76 28.66
N ARG A 496 -1.67 -8.23 29.52
CA ARG A 496 -1.67 -6.84 29.96
C ARG A 496 -0.27 -6.27 29.88
N TYR A 497 -0.13 -5.04 29.37
CA TYR A 497 1.15 -4.34 29.42
C TYR A 497 1.32 -3.63 30.76
N GLU A 498 2.49 -3.78 31.37
CA GLU A 498 2.84 -3.15 32.65
C GLU A 498 4.22 -2.52 32.54
N LYS A 499 4.35 -1.22 32.83
CA LYS A 499 5.67 -0.59 32.83
C LYS A 499 6.47 -1.11 34.02
N ASN A 500 7.65 -1.68 33.79
CA ASN A 500 8.48 -2.23 34.86
C ASN A 500 9.98 -2.14 34.51
N GLU A 501 10.65 -1.13 35.04
CA GLU A 501 12.07 -0.86 34.78
C GLU A 501 12.98 -1.94 35.37
N GLU A 502 12.63 -2.49 36.54
CA GLU A 502 13.45 -3.50 37.23
C GLU A 502 13.56 -4.78 36.40
N LYS A 503 12.44 -5.28 35.87
CA LYS A 503 12.38 -6.49 35.03
C LYS A 503 13.18 -6.35 33.72
N LEU A 504 13.32 -5.13 33.19
CA LEU A 504 13.99 -4.84 31.92
C LEU A 504 15.39 -4.24 32.11
N SER A 505 15.81 -4.00 33.35
CA SER A 505 17.07 -3.32 33.70
C SER A 505 18.30 -4.00 33.11
N GLU A 506 18.35 -5.33 33.17
CA GLU A 506 19.45 -6.12 32.60
C GLU A 506 19.55 -5.96 31.07
N ALA A 507 18.43 -6.11 30.36
CA ALA A 507 18.40 -5.94 28.91
C ALA A 507 18.75 -4.51 28.50
N ALA A 508 18.21 -3.52 29.20
CA ALA A 508 18.51 -2.12 28.98
C ALA A 508 20.01 -1.80 29.22
N GLN A 509 20.60 -2.37 30.27
CA GLN A 509 22.02 -2.19 30.57
C GLN A 509 22.91 -2.82 29.49
N GLN A 510 22.61 -4.06 29.06
CA GLN A 510 23.39 -4.71 28.01
C GLN A 510 23.29 -3.99 26.67
N LEU A 511 22.11 -3.46 26.31
CA LEU A 511 21.96 -2.63 25.12
C LEU A 511 22.79 -1.35 25.22
N LYS A 512 22.81 -0.67 26.37
CA LYS A 512 23.66 0.51 26.59
C LYS A 512 25.15 0.17 26.42
N GLN A 513 25.61 -0.94 27.00
CA GLN A 513 27.00 -1.44 26.84
C GLN A 513 27.32 -1.77 25.38
N TYR A 514 26.38 -2.39 24.66
CA TYR A 514 26.53 -2.70 23.24
C TYR A 514 26.71 -1.42 22.42
N PHE A 515 25.85 -0.42 22.61
CA PHE A 515 25.98 0.87 21.92
C PHE A 515 27.20 1.69 22.33
N ALA A 516 27.78 1.43 23.50
CA ALA A 516 29.05 1.99 23.94
C ALA A 516 30.28 1.26 23.38
N GLY A 517 30.10 0.14 22.66
CA GLY A 517 31.19 -0.70 22.16
C GLY A 517 31.84 -1.59 23.23
N GLU A 518 31.29 -1.63 24.44
CA GLU A 518 31.82 -2.38 25.59
C GLU A 518 31.39 -3.86 25.58
N ARG A 519 30.37 -4.19 24.79
CA ARG A 519 29.76 -5.53 24.73
C ARG A 519 29.64 -6.02 23.30
N LYS A 520 30.17 -7.22 23.04
CA LYS A 520 30.11 -7.90 21.74
C LYS A 520 29.08 -9.06 21.69
N ALA A 521 28.56 -9.51 22.84
CA ALA A 521 27.56 -10.57 22.93
C ALA A 521 26.53 -10.29 24.03
N PHE A 522 25.28 -10.70 23.81
CA PHE A 522 24.20 -10.60 24.79
C PHE A 522 24.09 -11.90 25.58
N ASP A 523 23.94 -11.78 26.90
CA ASP A 523 23.66 -12.90 27.79
C ASP A 523 22.34 -12.58 28.49
N LEU A 524 21.23 -12.85 27.79
CA LEU A 524 19.89 -12.50 28.23
C LEU A 524 19.01 -13.74 28.17
N LYS A 525 18.13 -13.88 29.16
CA LYS A 525 17.08 -14.89 29.11
C LYS A 525 16.02 -14.46 28.08
N LEU A 526 15.78 -15.30 27.08
CA LEU A 526 14.86 -15.01 25.97
C LEU A 526 13.60 -15.87 26.03
N ASP A 527 12.46 -15.27 25.71
CA ASP A 527 11.16 -15.94 25.54
C ASP A 527 10.64 -15.65 24.13
N LEU A 528 11.16 -16.39 23.14
CA LEU A 528 10.89 -16.15 21.72
C LEU A 528 9.58 -16.79 21.27
N PHE A 529 8.73 -15.98 20.64
CA PHE A 529 7.48 -16.43 20.05
C PHE A 529 7.57 -16.41 18.52
N GLY A 530 7.45 -17.59 17.91
CA GLY A 530 7.54 -17.77 16.47
C GLY A 530 7.13 -19.17 16.04
N THR A 531 6.89 -19.34 14.74
CA THR A 531 6.72 -20.66 14.13
C THR A 531 8.01 -21.48 14.26
N PRO A 532 7.96 -22.83 14.21
CA PRO A 532 9.16 -23.66 14.27
C PRO A 532 10.22 -23.27 13.23
N PHE A 533 9.78 -22.88 12.03
CA PHE A 533 10.68 -22.42 10.98
C PHE A 533 11.35 -21.08 11.32
N GLN A 534 10.60 -20.13 11.88
CA GLN A 534 11.15 -18.85 12.32
C GLN A 534 12.17 -19.02 13.44
N LEU A 535 11.85 -19.84 14.46
CA LEU A 535 12.76 -20.11 15.57
C LEU A 535 14.06 -20.75 15.07
N GLN A 536 13.98 -21.67 14.10
CA GLN A 536 15.15 -22.27 13.46
C GLN A 536 16.00 -21.23 12.72
N VAL A 537 15.38 -20.30 11.97
CA VAL A 537 16.10 -19.21 11.30
C VAL A 537 16.76 -18.29 12.31
N TRP A 538 16.04 -17.87 13.35
CA TRP A 538 16.55 -16.94 14.35
C TRP A 538 17.71 -17.53 15.17
N GLN A 539 17.69 -18.84 15.44
CA GLN A 539 18.82 -19.53 16.05
C GLN A 539 20.09 -19.36 15.21
N VAL A 540 20.00 -19.58 13.89
CA VAL A 540 21.15 -19.38 12.99
C VAL A 540 21.62 -17.94 12.97
N LEU A 541 20.70 -16.97 13.06
CA LEU A 541 21.09 -15.55 13.16
C LEU A 541 21.84 -15.26 14.45
N SER A 542 21.42 -15.83 15.59
CA SER A 542 22.08 -15.67 16.89
C SER A 542 23.50 -16.21 16.91
N ASP A 543 23.82 -17.19 16.05
CA ASP A 543 25.16 -17.78 15.95
C ASP A 543 26.12 -16.94 15.09
N ILE A 544 25.65 -15.88 14.42
CA ILE A 544 26.51 -14.98 13.63
C ILE A 544 27.27 -14.06 14.59
N SER A 545 28.59 -14.10 14.57
CA SER A 545 29.42 -13.35 15.53
C SER A 545 29.36 -11.84 15.31
N TYR A 546 29.74 -11.07 16.34
CA TYR A 546 29.90 -9.62 16.26
C TYR A 546 30.90 -9.22 15.17
N GLY A 547 30.51 -8.30 14.28
CA GLY A 547 31.35 -7.85 13.17
C GLY A 547 31.38 -8.80 11.97
N GLU A 548 30.75 -9.98 12.06
CA GLU A 548 30.59 -10.89 10.93
C GLU A 548 29.29 -10.59 10.16
N ALA A 549 29.29 -10.95 8.88
CA ALA A 549 28.12 -10.82 8.01
C ALA A 549 27.76 -12.16 7.38
N SER A 550 26.47 -12.35 7.10
CA SER A 550 25.95 -13.51 6.38
C SER A 550 24.93 -13.08 5.33
N THR A 551 24.47 -14.01 4.51
CA THR A 551 23.47 -13.77 3.47
C THR A 551 22.24 -14.64 3.69
N HIS A 552 21.10 -14.18 3.17
CA HIS A 552 19.85 -14.95 3.18
C HIS A 552 20.00 -16.36 2.56
N GLN A 553 20.91 -16.50 1.58
CA GLN A 553 21.22 -17.78 0.94
C GLN A 553 21.98 -18.71 1.90
N GLN A 554 23.03 -18.20 2.56
CA GLN A 554 23.80 -18.98 3.54
C GLN A 554 22.94 -19.42 4.72
N VAL A 555 22.06 -18.55 5.23
CA VAL A 555 21.11 -18.94 6.27
C VAL A 555 20.18 -20.06 5.78
N ALA A 556 19.68 -19.98 4.55
CA ALA A 556 18.85 -21.03 3.95
C ALA A 556 19.60 -22.36 3.79
N GLU A 557 20.89 -22.33 3.49
CA GLU A 557 21.75 -23.51 3.41
C GLU A 557 22.02 -24.13 4.77
N ILE A 558 22.33 -23.32 5.79
CA ILE A 558 22.61 -23.76 7.16
C ILE A 558 21.39 -24.47 7.78
N ILE A 559 20.17 -23.96 7.53
CA ILE A 559 18.94 -24.63 8.01
C ILE A 559 18.53 -25.84 7.16
N GLY A 560 19.34 -26.24 6.16
CA GLY A 560 19.09 -27.39 5.29
C GLY A 560 18.00 -27.17 4.24
N ARG A 561 17.67 -25.92 3.90
CA ARG A 561 16.58 -25.56 2.96
C ARG A 561 17.04 -24.52 1.92
N PRO A 562 17.99 -24.84 1.03
CA PRO A 562 18.61 -23.87 0.11
C PRO A 562 17.65 -23.20 -0.88
N LYS A 563 16.47 -23.80 -1.14
CA LYS A 563 15.43 -23.21 -2.00
C LYS A 563 14.48 -22.26 -1.26
N ALA A 564 14.57 -22.14 0.06
CA ALA A 564 13.62 -21.41 0.90
C ALA A 564 14.02 -19.94 1.16
N VAL A 565 14.85 -19.33 0.31
CA VAL A 565 15.40 -17.98 0.50
C VAL A 565 14.33 -16.92 0.79
N ARG A 566 13.20 -16.97 0.07
CA ARG A 566 12.08 -16.03 0.29
C ARG A 566 11.40 -16.23 1.64
N ALA A 567 11.27 -17.47 2.10
CA ALA A 567 10.71 -17.77 3.41
C ALA A 567 11.68 -17.36 4.54
N VAL A 568 13.00 -17.53 4.33
CA VAL A 568 14.04 -17.04 5.25
C VAL A 568 13.98 -15.52 5.37
N LEU A 569 13.87 -14.81 4.25
CA LEU A 569 13.65 -13.35 4.22
C LEU A 569 12.44 -12.92 5.06
N ASP A 570 11.31 -13.61 4.93
CA ASP A 570 10.10 -13.37 5.71
C ASP A 570 10.27 -13.71 7.19
N ALA A 571 11.03 -14.77 7.52
CA ALA A 571 11.32 -15.10 8.91
C ALA A 571 12.23 -14.05 9.57
N ILE A 572 13.24 -13.56 8.85
CA ILE A 572 14.16 -12.51 9.33
C ILE A 572 13.41 -11.20 9.59
N SER A 573 12.48 -10.81 8.71
CA SER A 573 11.69 -9.57 8.88
C SER A 573 10.73 -9.63 10.08
N LYS A 574 10.44 -10.84 10.58
CA LYS A 574 9.57 -11.09 11.75
C LYS A 574 10.35 -11.33 13.04
N ASN A 575 11.67 -11.11 13.05
CA ASN A 575 12.48 -11.22 14.25
C ASN A 575 11.92 -10.32 15.38
N PRO A 576 11.51 -10.88 16.52
CA PRO A 576 10.86 -10.11 17.58
C PRO A 576 11.85 -9.32 18.43
N ILE A 577 13.15 -9.65 18.44
CA ILE A 577 14.17 -8.97 19.25
C ILE A 577 15.37 -8.55 18.38
N PRO A 578 15.19 -7.62 17.42
CA PRO A 578 16.28 -7.09 16.62
C PRO A 578 17.42 -6.55 17.48
N ILE A 579 18.65 -6.55 16.94
CA ILE A 579 19.92 -6.24 17.63
C ILE A 579 20.43 -7.41 18.47
N ILE A 580 19.58 -7.99 19.33
CA ILE A 580 19.95 -9.16 20.14
C ILE A 580 20.01 -10.42 19.27
N ILE A 581 18.96 -10.67 18.49
CA ILE A 581 19.06 -11.54 17.31
C ILE A 581 19.52 -10.64 16.16
N PRO A 582 20.77 -10.78 15.68
CA PRO A 582 21.45 -9.75 14.90
C PRO A 582 21.10 -9.79 13.41
N CYS A 583 19.82 -9.62 13.09
CA CYS A 583 19.36 -9.61 11.69
C CYS A 583 19.94 -8.45 10.84
N HIS A 584 20.54 -7.43 11.47
CA HIS A 584 21.29 -6.38 10.76
C HIS A 584 22.58 -6.90 10.12
N ARG A 585 23.12 -8.04 10.55
CA ARG A 585 24.30 -8.70 9.96
C ARG A 585 23.99 -9.43 8.64
N ILE A 586 22.72 -9.49 8.23
CA ILE A 586 22.32 -10.17 6.99
C ILE A 586 22.29 -9.21 5.81
N SER A 587 22.99 -9.55 4.73
CA SER A 587 23.05 -8.78 3.49
C SER A 587 22.43 -9.52 2.29
N GLY A 588 22.26 -8.78 1.18
CA GLY A 588 21.90 -9.33 -0.11
C GLY A 588 23.00 -10.23 -0.69
N LYS A 589 22.68 -10.94 -1.77
CA LYS A 589 23.59 -11.92 -2.39
C LYS A 589 24.95 -11.33 -2.82
N ASP A 590 24.98 -10.02 -3.10
CA ASP A 590 26.16 -9.28 -3.55
C ASP A 590 26.75 -8.39 -2.44
N GLY A 591 26.42 -8.65 -1.17
CA GLY A 591 26.84 -7.82 -0.03
C GLY A 591 26.06 -6.50 0.11
N THR A 592 25.06 -6.26 -0.75
CA THR A 592 24.22 -5.06 -0.69
C THR A 592 23.39 -5.03 0.60
N LEU A 593 23.31 -3.86 1.23
CA LEU A 593 22.41 -3.66 2.36
C LEU A 593 20.96 -3.70 1.87
N VAL A 594 20.23 -4.73 2.32
CA VAL A 594 18.81 -4.91 2.02
C VAL A 594 18.03 -4.95 3.32
N GLY A 595 16.81 -4.39 3.31
CA GLY A 595 15.74 -4.50 4.32
C GLY A 595 16.15 -4.71 5.80
N TYR A 596 15.77 -3.79 6.67
CA TYR A 596 15.88 -3.95 8.12
C TYR A 596 14.66 -3.35 8.81
N VAL A 597 14.18 -3.99 9.87
CA VAL A 597 12.96 -3.56 10.58
C VAL A 597 13.11 -2.17 11.19
N GLY A 598 14.31 -1.81 11.66
CA GLY A 598 14.65 -0.46 12.12
C GLY A 598 15.02 0.53 11.00
N GLY A 599 14.94 0.13 9.73
CA GLY A 599 15.37 0.94 8.59
C GLY A 599 16.86 0.78 8.22
N LEU A 600 17.21 1.14 6.98
CA LEU A 600 18.58 0.93 6.47
C LEU A 600 19.62 1.82 7.16
N GLN A 601 19.26 3.04 7.56
CA GLN A 601 20.17 3.93 8.28
C GLN A 601 20.59 3.32 9.63
N THR A 602 19.63 2.79 10.39
CA THR A 602 19.91 2.08 11.63
C THR A 602 20.76 0.83 11.39
N LYS A 603 20.46 0.09 10.32
CA LYS A 603 21.28 -1.08 9.93
C LYS A 603 22.74 -0.69 9.69
N GLU A 604 22.97 0.39 8.95
CA GLU A 604 24.31 0.92 8.67
C GLU A 604 25.01 1.40 9.94
N GLN A 605 24.31 2.13 10.82
CA GLN A 605 24.86 2.57 12.11
C GLN A 605 25.29 1.38 12.99
N LEU A 606 24.47 0.32 13.05
CA LEU A 606 24.79 -0.90 13.80
C LEU A 606 26.01 -1.62 13.20
N LEU A 607 26.08 -1.75 11.88
CA LEU A 607 27.24 -2.38 11.22
C LEU A 607 28.52 -1.56 11.42
N ASN A 608 28.44 -0.23 11.35
CA ASN A 608 29.58 0.66 11.59
C ASN A 608 30.07 0.57 13.04
N LEU A 609 29.15 0.51 14.01
CA LEU A 609 29.48 0.27 15.42
C LEU A 609 30.26 -1.05 15.59
N GLU A 610 29.83 -2.10 14.89
CA GLU A 610 30.48 -3.41 14.96
C GLU A 610 31.87 -3.44 14.29
N GLN A 611 32.12 -2.56 13.32
CA GLN A 611 33.40 -2.47 12.62
C GLN A 611 34.44 -1.58 13.33
N GLN A 612 34.01 -0.72 14.26
CA GLN A 612 34.87 0.27 14.92
C GLN A 612 35.58 -0.25 16.20
N SER A 613 35.52 -1.57 16.50
CA SER A 613 35.96 -2.15 17.79
C SER A 613 36.96 -3.29 17.74
#